data_AF-A0A1I3PAC8-F1
#
_entry.id   AF-A0A1I3PAC8-F1
#
_cell.length_a   1.000
_cell.length_b   1.000
_cell.length_c   1.000
_cell.angle_alpha   90.00
_cell.angle_beta   90.00
_cell.angle_gamma   90.00
#
_symmetry.space_group_name_H-M   'P 1'
#
loop_
_entity.id
_entity.type
_entity.pdbx_description
1 polymer ?
#
loop_
_entity_poly.entity_id
_entity_poly.type
_entity_poly.pdbx_seq_one_letter_code
_entity_poly.pdbx_strand_id
1 'polypeptide(L)'
;MDATANARRLRQNQTLAEKALWKLVRNRQLGGFKFLRQVSIDRYFADFVCEAGKLIVELDGAAHEGREDYDERRTQTLELFGYMVLRFPNDRVLADLGGVGDDILTVLRSDRV
;
A
#
# COMPACT_ATOMS: atom_id res chain seq x y z
N MET A 1 11.75 18.00 6.72
CA MET A 1 10.58 18.16 5.84
C MET A 1 9.37 17.60 6.58
N ASP A 2 8.30 18.37 6.67
CA ASP A 2 7.19 18.10 7.58
C ASP A 2 6.27 17.00 7.00
N ALA A 3 6.42 15.76 7.48
CA ALA A 3 5.74 14.57 6.96
C ALA A 3 4.21 14.73 6.92
N THR A 4 3.67 15.50 7.87
CA THR A 4 2.25 15.80 8.02
C THR A 4 1.69 16.65 6.87
N ALA A 5 2.47 17.63 6.39
CA ALA A 5 2.08 18.52 5.29
C ALA A 5 2.08 17.77 3.94
N ASN A 6 3.07 16.90 3.71
CA ASN A 6 3.14 16.05 2.53
C ASN A 6 2.00 15.02 2.49
N ALA A 7 1.68 14.38 3.62
CA ALA A 7 0.54 13.47 3.72
C ALA A 7 -0.80 14.15 3.44
N ARG A 8 -0.96 15.44 3.76
CA ARG A 8 -2.19 16.20 3.45
C ARG A 8 -2.32 16.52 1.96
N ARG A 9 -1.22 16.90 1.30
CA ARG A 9 -1.19 17.20 -0.14
C ARG A 9 -1.43 15.97 -1.00
N LEU A 10 -0.82 14.84 -0.63
CA LEU A 10 -1.01 13.56 -1.34
C LEU A 10 -2.46 13.07 -1.28
N ARG A 11 -3.22 13.40 -0.22
CA ARG A 11 -4.65 13.09 -0.12
C ARG A 11 -5.53 13.87 -1.10
N GLN A 12 -5.08 15.02 -1.57
CA GLN A 12 -5.84 15.84 -2.53
C GLN A 12 -5.69 15.33 -3.97
N ASN A 13 -4.61 14.62 -4.28
CA ASN A 13 -4.28 14.14 -5.63
C ASN A 13 -4.41 12.62 -5.79
N GLN A 14 -5.22 11.96 -4.96
CA GLN A 14 -5.36 10.50 -5.02
C GLN A 14 -5.98 10.03 -6.35
N THR A 15 -5.43 8.95 -6.89
CA THR A 15 -5.99 8.21 -8.02
C THR A 15 -7.35 7.61 -7.66
N LEU A 16 -8.13 7.21 -8.67
CA LEU A 16 -9.40 6.51 -8.44
C LEU A 16 -9.18 5.17 -7.73
N ALA A 17 -8.09 4.46 -8.06
CA ALA A 17 -7.72 3.20 -7.43
C ALA A 17 -7.38 3.38 -5.94
N GLU A 18 -6.59 4.41 -5.59
CA GLU A 18 -6.30 4.72 -4.17
C GLU A 18 -7.57 5.07 -3.39
N LYS A 19 -8.50 5.81 -4.00
CA LYS A 19 -9.80 6.12 -3.38
C LYS A 19 -10.65 4.87 -3.19
N ALA A 20 -10.67 3.97 -4.16
CA ALA A 20 -11.41 2.70 -4.10
C ALA A 20 -10.84 1.79 -3.01
N LEU A 21 -9.53 1.55 -3.02
CA LEU A 21 -8.87 0.73 -2.01
C LEU A 21 -8.99 1.34 -0.61
N TRP A 22 -8.86 2.66 -0.46
CA TRP A 22 -9.06 3.29 0.83
C TRP A 22 -10.48 3.07 1.39
N LYS A 23 -11.52 3.09 0.56
CA LYS A 23 -12.89 2.77 1.00
C LYS A 23 -12.99 1.32 1.50
N LEU A 24 -12.32 0.39 0.83
CA LEU A 24 -12.29 -1.02 1.22
C LEU A 24 -11.60 -1.24 2.58
N VAL A 25 -10.44 -0.60 2.81
CA VAL A 25 -9.58 -0.92 3.96
C VAL A 25 -9.78 -0.02 5.18
N ARG A 26 -10.34 1.19 5.01
CA ARG A 26 -10.52 2.14 6.11
C ARG A 26 -11.41 1.59 7.22
N ASN A 27 -11.27 2.13 8.42
CA ASN A 27 -12.11 1.80 9.57
C ASN A 27 -12.14 0.29 9.88
N ARG A 28 -11.05 -0.43 9.57
CA ARG A 28 -10.92 -1.88 9.81
C ARG A 28 -11.94 -2.75 9.05
N GLN A 29 -12.48 -2.24 7.95
CA GLN A 29 -13.48 -2.95 7.13
C GLN A 29 -12.91 -4.23 6.50
N LEU A 30 -11.62 -4.24 6.14
CA LEU A 30 -10.97 -5.43 5.59
C LEU A 30 -10.49 -6.35 6.72
N GLY A 31 -11.33 -7.32 7.09
CA GLY A 31 -10.99 -8.39 8.05
C GLY A 31 -10.59 -7.91 9.45
N GLY A 32 -10.95 -6.70 9.86
CA GLY A 32 -10.59 -6.12 11.17
C GLY A 32 -9.19 -5.48 11.23
N PHE A 33 -8.40 -5.56 10.16
CA PHE A 33 -7.04 -5.05 10.12
C PHE A 33 -7.01 -3.53 9.98
N LYS A 34 -6.11 -2.88 10.72
CA LYS A 34 -5.92 -1.42 10.65
C LYS A 34 -4.97 -1.09 9.51
N PHE A 35 -5.45 -0.27 8.58
CA PHE A 35 -4.64 0.31 7.53
C PHE A 35 -4.42 1.81 7.75
N LEU A 36 -3.19 2.24 7.53
CA LEU A 36 -2.79 3.63 7.34
C LEU A 36 -2.60 3.87 5.83
N ARG A 37 -2.72 5.12 5.39
CA ARG A 37 -2.49 5.49 3.98
C ARG A 37 -1.44 6.59 3.87
N GLN A 38 -0.64 6.55 2.80
CA GLN A 38 0.41 7.51 2.46
C GLN A 38 1.39 7.71 3.63
N VAL A 39 2.01 6.61 4.04
CA VAL A 39 2.91 6.54 5.20
C VAL A 39 4.35 6.69 4.73
N SER A 40 5.11 7.58 5.37
CA SER A 40 6.57 7.63 5.20
C SER A 40 7.23 6.53 6.03
N ILE A 41 7.99 5.65 5.39
CA ILE A 41 8.83 4.63 6.01
C ILE A 41 10.27 4.91 5.57
N ASP A 42 11.09 5.38 6.51
CA ASP A 42 12.42 5.94 6.23
C ASP A 42 12.34 7.01 5.11
N ARG A 43 13.06 6.81 3.99
CA ARG A 43 13.05 7.71 2.82
C ARG A 43 11.96 7.37 1.80
N TYR A 44 11.15 6.33 2.03
CA TYR A 44 10.14 5.84 1.09
C TYR A 44 8.73 6.22 1.53
N PHE A 45 7.82 6.32 0.57
CA PHE A 45 6.39 6.49 0.81
C PHE A 45 5.64 5.25 0.35
N ALA A 46 4.80 4.71 1.23
CA ALA A 46 3.92 3.59 0.97
C ALA A 46 2.47 4.07 0.86
N ASP A 47 1.72 3.58 -0.13
CA ASP A 47 0.33 4.01 -0.35
C ASP A 47 -0.59 3.53 0.77
N PHE A 48 -0.44 2.28 1.20
CA PHE A 48 -1.14 1.71 2.34
C PHE A 48 -0.23 0.81 3.18
N VAL A 49 -0.42 0.85 4.50
CA VAL A 49 0.37 0.06 5.45
C VAL A 49 -0.55 -0.55 6.51
N CYS A 50 -0.46 -1.87 6.68
CA CYS A 50 -0.94 -2.58 7.85
C CYS A 50 0.23 -2.93 8.76
N GLU A 51 0.48 -2.08 9.76
CA GLU A 51 1.55 -2.27 10.75
C GLU A 51 1.48 -3.62 11.46
N ALA A 52 0.27 -4.03 11.87
CA ALA A 52 0.05 -5.24 12.66
C ALA A 52 0.30 -6.54 11.87
N GLY A 53 0.08 -6.52 10.56
CA GLY A 53 0.38 -7.65 9.68
C GLY A 53 1.64 -7.44 8.85
N LYS A 54 2.46 -6.44 9.20
CA LYS A 54 3.67 -6.06 8.48
C LYS A 54 3.51 -6.11 6.95
N LEU A 55 2.43 -5.51 6.46
CA LEU A 55 2.10 -5.49 5.04
C LEU A 55 2.05 -4.07 4.50
N ILE A 56 2.72 -3.85 3.37
CA ILE A 56 2.61 -2.67 2.52
C ILE A 56 1.83 -3.05 1.28
N VAL A 57 0.87 -2.20 0.89
CA VAL A 57 0.14 -2.33 -0.38
C VAL A 57 0.36 -1.07 -1.20
N GLU A 58 0.80 -1.26 -2.44
CA GLU A 58 1.13 -0.18 -3.37
C GLU A 58 0.31 -0.29 -4.65
N LEU A 59 -0.09 0.87 -5.15
CA LEU A 59 -0.92 0.98 -6.33
C LEU A 59 -0.10 1.54 -7.47
N ASP A 60 0.14 0.69 -8.46
CA ASP A 60 0.98 1.03 -9.59
C ASP A 60 0.17 1.78 -10.66
N GLY A 61 0.61 2.99 -10.99
CA GLY A 61 0.14 3.72 -12.16
C GLY A 61 1.04 3.47 -13.35
N ALA A 62 0.56 3.70 -14.57
CA ALA A 62 1.31 3.46 -15.82
C ALA A 62 2.61 4.30 -16.02
N ALA A 63 3.23 4.81 -14.96
CA ALA A 63 4.42 5.67 -14.97
C ALA A 63 5.61 5.06 -14.20
N HIS A 64 5.69 3.73 -14.08
CA HIS A 64 6.85 3.02 -13.51
C HIS A 64 7.85 2.50 -14.54
N GLU A 65 7.80 2.94 -15.80
CA GLU A 65 8.92 2.74 -16.72
C GLU A 65 10.11 3.64 -16.32
N GLY A 66 11.25 3.02 -15.95
CA GLY A 66 12.53 3.69 -15.76
C GLY A 66 13.04 3.85 -14.31
N ARG A 67 12.50 3.12 -13.33
CA ARG A 67 12.97 3.16 -11.92
C ARG A 67 13.37 1.80 -11.33
N GLU A 68 13.70 0.83 -12.16
CA GLU A 68 13.99 -0.56 -11.75
C GLU A 68 15.08 -0.65 -10.66
N ASP A 69 16.20 0.07 -10.80
CA ASP A 69 17.27 0.14 -9.78
C ASP A 69 16.86 0.82 -8.46
N TYR A 70 15.88 1.73 -8.52
CA TYR A 70 15.33 2.39 -7.33
C TYR A 70 14.35 1.44 -6.60
N ASP A 71 13.78 0.47 -7.31
CA ASP A 71 12.71 -0.38 -6.82
C ASP A 71 13.21 -1.61 -6.06
N GLU A 72 14.34 -2.22 -6.47
CA GLU A 72 14.95 -3.33 -5.74
C GLU A 72 15.49 -2.89 -4.37
N ARG A 73 16.26 -1.79 -4.32
CA ARG A 73 16.81 -1.27 -3.05
C ARG A 73 15.70 -0.80 -2.12
N ARG A 74 14.61 -0.29 -2.67
CA ARG A 74 13.41 0.10 -1.92
C ARG A 74 12.74 -1.11 -1.30
N THR A 75 12.46 -2.13 -2.10
CA THR A 75 11.81 -3.37 -1.65
C THR A 75 12.66 -4.05 -0.57
N GLN A 76 13.96 -4.21 -0.81
CA GLN A 76 14.89 -4.76 0.19
C GLN A 76 14.92 -3.93 1.49
N THR A 77 14.88 -2.60 1.41
CA THR A 77 14.86 -1.75 2.61
C THR A 77 13.57 -1.94 3.41
N LEU A 78 12.42 -2.01 2.74
CA LEU A 78 11.13 -2.23 3.40
C LEU A 78 11.03 -3.64 4.00
N GLU A 79 11.56 -4.64 3.32
CA GLU A 79 11.70 -6.01 3.82
C GLU A 79 12.61 -6.10 5.04
N LEU A 80 13.71 -5.33 5.09
CA LEU A 80 14.56 -5.21 6.28
C LEU A 80 13.81 -4.63 7.50
N PHE A 81 12.78 -3.80 7.27
CA PHE A 81 11.87 -3.33 8.33
C PHE A 81 10.78 -4.38 8.68
N GLY A 82 10.87 -5.56 8.09
CA GLY A 82 9.98 -6.71 8.30
C GLY A 82 8.71 -6.65 7.47
N TYR A 83 8.59 -5.73 6.50
CA TYR A 83 7.38 -5.60 5.70
C TYR A 83 7.38 -6.49 4.46
N MET A 84 6.27 -7.19 4.23
CA MET A 84 5.93 -7.71 2.90
C MET A 84 5.35 -6.58 2.05
N VAL A 85 5.64 -6.57 0.75
CA VAL A 85 5.13 -5.57 -0.21
C VAL A 85 4.28 -6.26 -1.27
N LEU A 86 2.99 -5.89 -1.36
CA LEU A 86 2.10 -6.28 -2.46
C LEU A 86 1.86 -5.09 -3.38
N ARG A 87 2.00 -5.29 -4.69
CA ARG A 87 1.75 -4.25 -5.69
C ARG A 87 0.59 -4.65 -6.59
N PHE A 88 -0.32 -3.72 -6.81
CA PHE A 88 -1.47 -3.91 -7.70
C PHE A 88 -1.51 -2.83 -8.78
N PRO A 89 -1.63 -3.22 -10.06
CA PRO A 89 -1.96 -2.28 -11.12
C PRO A 89 -3.29 -1.55 -10.83
N ASN A 90 -3.34 -0.24 -11.12
CA ASN A 90 -4.54 0.57 -10.89
C ASN A 90 -5.79 0.04 -11.60
N ASP A 91 -5.64 -0.50 -12.81
CA ASP A 91 -6.72 -1.12 -13.58
C ASP A 91 -7.26 -2.39 -12.89
N ARG A 92 -6.39 -3.22 -12.29
CA ARG A 92 -6.80 -4.38 -11.50
C ARG A 92 -7.64 -3.96 -10.28
N VAL A 93 -7.20 -2.94 -9.54
CA VAL A 93 -7.96 -2.44 -8.37
C VAL A 93 -9.33 -1.91 -8.75
N LEU A 94 -9.43 -1.27 -9.91
CA LEU A 94 -10.70 -0.73 -10.40
C LEU A 94 -11.62 -1.81 -11.01
N ALA A 95 -11.04 -2.83 -11.63
CA ALA A 95 -11.78 -3.92 -12.26
C ALA A 95 -12.28 -4.95 -11.24
N ASP A 96 -11.46 -5.29 -10.23
CA ASP A 96 -11.77 -6.32 -9.25
C ASP A 96 -11.26 -5.95 -7.85
N LEU A 97 -11.95 -5.00 -7.23
CA LEU A 97 -11.63 -4.57 -5.86
C LEU A 97 -11.83 -5.70 -4.83
N GLY A 98 -12.74 -6.64 -5.10
CA GLY A 98 -13.04 -7.77 -4.23
C GLY A 98 -11.87 -8.75 -4.18
N GLY A 99 -11.40 -9.20 -5.34
CA GLY A 99 -10.25 -10.10 -5.44
C GLY A 99 -8.97 -9.48 -4.89
N VAL A 100 -8.74 -8.17 -5.09
CA VAL A 100 -7.63 -7.45 -4.43
C VAL A 100 -7.75 -7.52 -2.90
N GLY A 101 -8.96 -7.39 -2.35
CA GLY A 101 -9.21 -7.54 -0.93
C GLY A 101 -8.91 -8.96 -0.41
N ASP A 102 -9.29 -9.98 -1.17
CA ASP A 102 -9.06 -11.38 -0.82
C ASP A 102 -7.56 -11.74 -0.84
N ASP A 103 -6.81 -11.25 -1.83
CA ASP A 103 -5.35 -11.40 -1.89
C ASP A 103 -4.67 -10.79 -0.65
N ILE A 104 -5.05 -9.56 -0.29
CA ILE A 104 -4.54 -8.88 0.91
C ILE A 104 -4.88 -9.68 2.17
N LEU A 105 -6.11 -10.18 2.30
CA LEU A 105 -6.52 -10.98 3.46
C LEU A 105 -5.79 -12.31 3.54
N THR A 106 -5.52 -12.94 2.41
CA THR A 106 -4.77 -14.19 2.35
C THR A 106 -3.39 -13.99 2.95
N VAL A 107 -2.66 -12.96 2.52
CA VAL A 107 -1.34 -12.62 3.08
C VAL A 107 -1.42 -12.30 4.57
N LEU A 108 -2.33 -11.41 4.98
CA LEU A 108 -2.46 -11.00 6.38
C LEU A 108 -2.84 -12.14 7.34
N ARG A 109 -3.43 -13.22 6.83
CA ARG A 109 -3.83 -14.38 7.64
C ARG A 109 -2.77 -15.48 7.64
N SER A 110 -1.91 -15.55 6.62
CA SER A 110 -0.83 -16.53 6.55
C SER A 110 0.32 -16.23 7.52
N ASP A 111 0.59 -14.97 7.84
CA ASP A 111 1.67 -14.56 8.78
C ASP A 111 1.27 -14.66 10.28
N ARG A 112 0.28 -15.50 10.61
CA ARG A 112 -0.19 -15.74 12.00
C ARG A 112 0.18 -17.12 12.56
N VAL A 113 1.23 -17.76 12.04
CA VAL A 113 1.77 -19.01 12.59
C VAL A 113 2.98 -18.73 13.47
#